data_AF-A0A2A4W7Q6-F1
#
_entry.id   AF-A0A2A4W7Q6-F1
#
_cell.length_a   1.000
_cell.length_b   1.000
_cell.length_c   1.000
_cell.angle_alpha   90.00
_cell.angle_beta   90.00
_cell.angle_gamma   90.00
#
_symmetry.space_group_name_H-M   'P 1'
#
loop_
_entity.id
_entity.type
_entity.pdbx_description
1 polymer ?
#
loop_
_entity_poly.entity_id
_entity_poly.type
_entity_poly.pdbx_seq_one_letter_code
_entity_poly.pdbx_strand_id
1 'polypeptide(L)'
;MMKRPNSKDIVMNTVKRASLYSSLLLLLIFPLVSWGHVHLDKSIPAKGEAVSPAPESLQLWFSGGVETDWSKIEVKREDGTRMDDGEISHINDDPKTLKVTLKPLPAGTYKIKWNIVAHDGHRIKGNSHFSVK
;
A
#
# COMPACT_ATOMS: atom_id res chain seq x y z
N MET A 1 13.76 -2.68 -66.35
CA MET A 1 15.17 -2.93 -66.02
C MET A 1 15.39 -2.62 -64.53
N MET A 2 15.43 -3.63 -63.65
CA MET A 2 15.59 -3.42 -62.20
C MET A 2 17.06 -3.13 -61.86
N LYS A 3 17.31 -1.97 -61.26
CA LYS A 3 18.64 -1.53 -60.80
C LYS A 3 19.04 -2.38 -59.59
N ARG A 4 20.05 -3.24 -59.75
CA ARG A 4 20.58 -4.04 -58.63
C ARG A 4 21.24 -3.11 -57.59
N PRO A 5 20.95 -3.29 -56.29
CA PRO A 5 21.54 -2.45 -55.24
C PRO A 5 23.06 -2.65 -55.14
N ASN A 6 23.80 -1.58 -54.84
CA ASN A 6 25.26 -1.61 -54.66
C ASN A 6 25.60 -2.25 -53.30
N SER A 7 26.78 -2.87 -53.20
CA SER A 7 27.38 -3.38 -51.95
C SER A 7 27.24 -2.39 -50.78
N LYS A 8 27.43 -1.09 -51.00
CA LYS A 8 27.24 -0.05 -49.96
C LYS A 8 25.80 0.03 -49.44
N ASP A 9 24.80 -0.14 -50.30
CA ASP A 9 23.38 -0.10 -49.93
C ASP A 9 22.97 -1.34 -49.13
N ILE A 10 23.55 -2.51 -49.47
CA ILE A 10 23.32 -3.78 -48.78
C ILE A 10 23.89 -3.73 -47.36
N VAL A 11 25.11 -3.20 -47.20
CA VAL A 11 25.76 -3.04 -45.89
C VAL A 11 24.97 -2.04 -45.02
N MET A 12 24.60 -0.88 -45.59
CA MET A 12 23.83 0.15 -44.89
C MET A 12 22.47 -0.37 -44.39
N ASN A 13 21.76 -1.16 -45.20
CA ASN A 13 20.48 -1.74 -44.81
C ASN A 13 20.62 -2.83 -43.73
N THR A 14 21.71 -3.60 -43.76
CA THR A 14 22.01 -4.62 -42.73
C THR A 14 22.30 -3.96 -41.38
N VAL A 15 23.10 -2.89 -41.36
CA VAL A 15 23.40 -2.12 -40.13
C VAL A 15 22.12 -1.51 -39.56
N LYS A 16 21.29 -0.87 -40.40
CA LYS A 16 19.99 -0.30 -39.97
C LYS A 16 19.08 -1.34 -39.33
N ARG A 17 18.98 -2.54 -39.91
CA ARG A 17 18.19 -3.65 -39.37
C ARG A 17 18.76 -4.14 -38.03
N ALA A 18 20.07 -4.35 -37.94
CA ALA A 18 20.72 -4.76 -36.71
C ALA A 18 20.51 -3.76 -35.57
N SER A 19 20.62 -2.45 -35.86
CA SER A 19 20.29 -1.39 -34.90
C SER A 19 18.81 -1.41 -34.49
N LEU A 20 17.89 -1.64 -35.44
CA LEU A 20 16.45 -1.75 -35.13
C LEU A 20 16.17 -2.92 -34.18
N TYR A 21 16.75 -4.08 -34.46
CA TYR A 21 16.59 -5.27 -33.60
C TYR A 21 17.22 -5.07 -32.23
N SER A 22 18.40 -4.42 -32.16
CA SER A 22 19.05 -4.11 -30.89
C SER A 22 18.22 -3.15 -30.04
N SER A 23 17.64 -2.10 -30.63
CA SER A 23 16.75 -1.16 -29.93
C SER A 23 15.47 -1.83 -29.45
N LEU A 24 14.89 -2.73 -30.26
CA LEU A 24 13.71 -3.50 -29.87
C LEU A 24 14.01 -4.49 -28.73
N LEU A 25 15.20 -5.11 -28.74
CA LEU A 25 15.67 -5.97 -27.64
C LEU A 25 15.84 -5.17 -26.34
N LEU A 26 16.40 -3.96 -26.41
CA LEU A 26 16.59 -3.09 -25.24
C LEU A 26 15.26 -2.66 -24.60
N LEU A 27 14.21 -2.45 -25.40
CA LEU A 27 12.87 -2.15 -24.89
C LEU A 27 12.20 -3.33 -24.16
N LEU A 28 12.54 -4.57 -24.53
CA LEU A 28 11.98 -5.78 -23.91
C LEU A 28 12.58 -6.11 -22.54
N ILE A 29 13.78 -5.60 -22.23
CA ILE A 29 14.49 -5.89 -20.98
C ILE A 29 14.28 -4.75 -19.96
N PHE A 30 13.49 -3.73 -20.29
CA PHE A 30 13.19 -2.65 -19.35
C PHE A 30 12.40 -3.23 -18.17
N PRO A 31 12.92 -3.24 -16.94
CA PRO A 31 12.18 -3.74 -15.81
C PRO A 31 10.98 -2.82 -15.57
N LEU A 32 9.78 -3.36 -15.70
CA LEU A 32 8.58 -2.75 -15.16
C LEU A 32 8.75 -2.76 -13.64
N VAL A 33 9.16 -1.64 -13.07
CA VAL A 33 9.21 -1.48 -11.61
C VAL A 33 7.75 -1.50 -11.12
N SER A 34 7.25 -2.69 -10.80
CA SER A 34 5.96 -2.82 -10.11
C SER A 34 6.19 -2.38 -8.67
N TRP A 35 5.61 -1.24 -8.28
CA TRP A 35 5.52 -0.91 -6.86
C TRP A 35 4.68 -2.01 -6.19
N GLY A 36 5.32 -2.75 -5.28
CA GLY A 36 4.67 -3.83 -4.55
C GLY A 36 3.45 -3.32 -3.78
N HIS A 37 2.45 -4.18 -3.63
CA HIS A 37 1.20 -3.88 -2.94
C HIS A 37 1.42 -3.16 -1.60
N VAL A 38 0.58 -2.15 -1.32
CA VAL A 38 0.55 -1.43 -0.05
C VAL A 38 0.25 -2.41 1.09
N HIS A 39 1.03 -2.32 2.16
CA HIS A 39 0.90 -3.16 3.36
C HIS A 39 1.07 -2.31 4.61
N LEU A 40 0.66 -2.86 5.76
CA LEU A 40 0.82 -2.22 7.06
C LEU A 40 2.29 -2.35 7.52
N ASP A 41 2.94 -1.21 7.78
CA ASP A 41 4.31 -1.14 8.28
C ASP A 41 4.34 -1.12 9.81
N LYS A 42 3.43 -0.36 10.42
CA LYS A 42 3.39 -0.13 11.87
C LYS A 42 1.97 0.14 12.36
N SER A 43 1.69 -0.22 13.62
CA SER A 43 0.52 0.26 14.35
C SER A 43 0.91 0.80 15.72
N ILE A 44 0.11 1.75 16.23
CA ILE A 44 0.12 2.18 17.63
C ILE A 44 -1.32 2.12 18.14
N PRO A 45 -1.65 1.29 19.14
CA PRO A 45 -0.76 0.31 19.78
C PRO A 45 -0.19 -0.74 18.82
N ALA A 46 0.99 -1.28 19.15
CA ALA A 46 1.58 -2.37 18.40
C ALA A 46 0.78 -3.67 18.58
N LYS A 47 0.92 -4.61 17.63
CA LYS A 47 0.25 -5.91 17.69
C LYS A 47 0.63 -6.65 18.98
N GLY A 48 -0.37 -6.98 19.79
CA GLY A 48 -0.21 -7.69 21.06
C GLY A 48 0.30 -6.83 22.20
N GLU A 49 0.44 -5.52 22.01
CA GLU A 49 0.93 -4.63 23.06
C GLU A 49 -0.07 -4.51 24.21
N ALA A 50 0.44 -4.54 25.44
CA ALA A 50 -0.33 -4.28 26.65
C ALA A 50 -0.02 -2.87 27.15
N VAL A 51 -0.92 -1.93 26.86
CA VAL A 51 -0.74 -0.49 27.07
C VAL A 51 -1.33 -0.03 28.40
N SER A 52 -0.68 0.96 29.01
CA SER A 52 -1.19 1.74 30.14
C SER A 52 -0.46 3.09 30.12
N PRO A 53 -1.14 4.24 30.00
CA PRO A 53 -2.60 4.40 30.03
C PRO A 53 -3.31 3.91 28.75
N ALA A 54 -4.65 3.88 28.78
CA ALA A 54 -5.47 3.61 27.61
C ALA A 54 -5.21 4.66 26.49
N PRO A 55 -5.01 4.24 25.23
CA PRO A 55 -4.76 5.15 24.13
C PRO A 55 -6.05 5.87 23.71
N GLU A 56 -5.91 7.13 23.30
CA GLU A 56 -7.02 7.93 22.75
C GLU A 56 -7.29 7.63 21.27
N SER A 57 -6.36 6.98 20.57
CA SER A 57 -6.49 6.67 19.16
C SER A 57 -5.74 5.40 18.78
N LEU A 58 -6.20 4.76 17.71
CA LEU A 58 -5.46 3.75 16.98
C LEU A 58 -4.85 4.42 15.75
N GLN A 59 -3.56 4.20 15.52
CA GLN A 59 -2.80 4.76 14.40
C GLN A 59 -2.15 3.64 13.60
N LEU A 60 -2.21 3.74 12.28
CA LEU A 60 -1.72 2.76 11.32
C LEU A 60 -0.84 3.47 10.27
N TRP A 61 0.33 2.92 10.00
CA TRP A 61 1.23 3.38 8.92
C TRP A 61 1.33 2.30 7.85
N PHE A 62 1.28 2.73 6.60
CA PHE A 62 1.34 1.86 5.43
C PHE A 62 2.54 2.21 4.55
N SER A 63 3.00 1.25 3.75
CA SER A 63 4.12 1.46 2.83
C SER A 63 3.79 2.41 1.66
N GLY A 64 2.50 2.64 1.39
CA GLY A 64 2.00 3.52 0.33
C GLY A 64 0.72 4.27 0.73
N GLY A 65 0.29 5.17 -0.16
CA GLY A 65 -0.88 6.03 0.08
C GLY A 65 -2.20 5.24 0.16
N VAL A 66 -3.09 5.68 1.03
CA VAL A 66 -4.38 5.04 1.30
C VAL A 66 -5.50 6.07 1.36
N GLU A 67 -6.69 5.70 0.91
CA GLU A 67 -7.88 6.56 0.91
C GLU A 67 -8.61 6.48 2.25
N THR A 68 -9.12 7.59 2.78
CA THR A 68 -9.96 7.59 3.99
C THR A 68 -11.41 7.18 3.69
N ASP A 69 -12.01 7.75 2.64
CA ASP A 69 -13.46 7.69 2.39
C ASP A 69 -13.98 6.29 2.03
N TRP A 70 -13.09 5.43 1.54
CA TRP A 70 -13.42 4.08 1.06
C TRP A 70 -12.85 2.99 1.98
N SER A 71 -12.24 3.42 3.07
CA SER A 71 -11.57 2.59 4.06
C SER A 71 -12.40 2.45 5.32
N LYS A 72 -12.17 1.35 6.04
CA LYS A 72 -12.84 1.09 7.32
C LYS A 72 -11.88 0.48 8.33
N ILE A 73 -11.94 0.99 9.55
CA ILE A 73 -11.28 0.46 10.75
C ILE A 73 -12.38 0.20 11.78
N GLU A 74 -12.31 -0.94 12.44
CA GLU A 74 -13.16 -1.30 13.57
C GLU A 74 -12.30 -1.74 14.74
N VAL A 75 -12.54 -1.17 15.92
CA VAL A 75 -11.96 -1.58 17.18
C VAL A 75 -13.08 -2.09 18.08
N LYS A 76 -13.00 -3.36 18.47
CA LYS A 76 -14.03 -4.03 19.25
C LYS A 76 -13.45 -4.65 20.51
N ARG A 77 -14.19 -4.57 21.61
CA ARG A 77 -13.88 -5.35 22.83
C ARG A 77 -14.26 -6.83 22.62
N GLU A 78 -13.84 -7.70 23.53
CA GLU A 78 -14.14 -9.14 23.47
C GLU A 78 -15.63 -9.48 23.39
N ASP A 79 -16.48 -8.69 24.03
CA ASP A 79 -17.95 -8.81 23.99
C ASP A 79 -18.58 -8.34 22.66
N GLY A 80 -17.76 -7.86 21.72
CA GLY A 80 -18.20 -7.36 20.41
C GLY A 80 -18.55 -5.87 20.38
N THR A 81 -18.53 -5.18 21.52
CA THR A 81 -18.82 -3.75 21.63
C THR A 81 -17.83 -2.94 20.80
N ARG A 82 -18.33 -2.01 19.98
CA ARG A 82 -17.50 -1.11 19.16
C ARG A 82 -16.98 0.07 19.98
N MET A 83 -15.66 0.20 20.03
CA MET A 83 -14.92 1.12 20.89
C MET A 83 -14.17 2.21 20.12
N ASP A 84 -14.43 2.34 18.82
CA ASP A 84 -14.04 3.47 17.97
C ASP A 84 -15.25 4.37 17.63
N ASP A 85 -14.98 5.60 17.19
CA ASP A 85 -15.97 6.54 16.63
C ASP A 85 -16.30 6.23 15.17
N GLY A 86 -15.39 5.57 14.46
CA GLY A 86 -15.52 5.16 13.06
C GLY A 86 -15.08 6.22 12.05
N GLU A 87 -14.64 7.39 12.52
CA GLU A 87 -14.12 8.44 11.67
C GLU A 87 -12.61 8.24 11.47
N ILE A 88 -12.20 8.15 10.21
CA ILE A 88 -10.80 7.88 9.84
C ILE A 88 -10.22 9.14 9.23
N SER A 89 -9.04 9.53 9.70
CA SER A 89 -8.28 10.68 9.18
C SER A 89 -6.81 10.34 8.98
N HIS A 90 -6.13 11.14 8.16
CA HIS A 90 -4.67 11.09 8.07
C HIS A 90 -4.02 11.74 9.29
N ILE A 91 -2.84 11.25 9.67
CA ILE A 91 -2.03 11.84 10.73
C ILE A 91 -1.19 12.95 10.10
N ASN A 92 -1.42 14.20 10.51
CA ASN A 92 -0.70 15.37 9.98
C ASN A 92 -0.71 15.44 8.44
N ASP A 93 -1.85 15.09 7.83
CA ASP A 93 -2.06 15.03 6.38
C ASP A 93 -1.12 14.06 5.61
N ASP A 94 -0.48 13.11 6.30
CA ASP A 94 0.33 12.07 5.65
C ASP A 94 -0.59 10.99 5.02
N PRO A 95 -0.63 10.86 3.68
CA PRO A 95 -1.52 9.94 2.98
C PRO A 95 -1.18 8.46 3.24
N LYS A 96 -0.03 8.16 3.83
CA LYS A 96 0.37 6.79 4.20
C LYS A 96 -0.09 6.37 5.58
N THR A 97 -0.87 7.21 6.25
CA THR A 97 -1.26 7.00 7.64
C THR A 97 -2.75 7.04 7.81
N LEU A 98 -3.27 6.29 8.78
CA LEU A 98 -4.66 6.40 9.20
C LEU A 98 -4.74 6.45 10.72
N LYS A 99 -5.65 7.26 11.23
CA LYS A 99 -6.00 7.38 12.64
C LYS A 99 -7.50 7.22 12.81
N VAL A 100 -7.91 6.51 13.84
CA VAL A 100 -9.29 6.47 14.33
C VAL A 100 -9.31 6.78 15.82
N THR A 101 -10.26 7.59 16.28
CA THR A 101 -10.39 7.94 17.70
C THR A 101 -11.05 6.78 18.45
N LEU A 102 -10.56 6.55 19.66
CA LEU A 102 -11.08 5.52 20.55
C LEU A 102 -11.94 6.15 21.63
N LYS A 103 -13.04 5.47 21.96
CA LYS A 103 -13.81 5.75 23.17
C LYS A 103 -12.96 5.40 24.39
N PRO A 104 -13.33 5.86 25.60
CA PRO A 104 -12.67 5.41 26.82
C PRO A 104 -12.61 3.88 26.90
N LEU A 105 -11.41 3.33 27.06
CA LEU A 105 -11.17 1.90 27.04
C LEU A 105 -10.95 1.38 28.47
N PRO A 106 -11.89 0.62 29.04
CA PRO A 106 -11.63 -0.15 30.25
C PRO A 106 -10.48 -1.15 30.07
N ALA A 107 -9.96 -1.68 31.16
CA ALA A 107 -9.03 -2.79 31.10
C ALA A 107 -9.64 -3.98 30.32
N GLY A 108 -8.81 -4.66 29.54
CA GLY A 108 -9.20 -5.80 28.71
C GLY A 108 -8.58 -5.80 27.33
N THR A 109 -8.99 -6.78 26.51
CA THR A 109 -8.46 -6.99 25.14
C THR A 109 -9.35 -6.37 24.09
N TYR A 110 -8.72 -5.78 23.08
CA TYR A 110 -9.37 -5.12 21.95
C TYR A 110 -8.89 -5.75 20.65
N LYS A 111 -9.84 -6.13 19.79
CA LYS A 111 -9.63 -6.64 18.45
C LYS A 111 -9.75 -5.50 17.45
N ILE A 112 -8.76 -5.39 16.59
CA ILE A 112 -8.70 -4.42 15.50
C ILE A 112 -8.95 -5.17 14.20
N LYS A 113 -9.82 -4.65 13.34
CA LYS A 113 -10.00 -5.10 11.95
C LYS A 113 -9.95 -3.91 11.01
N TRP A 114 -9.31 -4.06 9.86
CA TRP A 114 -9.30 -3.04 8.82
C TRP A 114 -9.54 -3.61 7.43
N ASN A 115 -10.16 -2.79 6.59
CA ASN A 115 -10.33 -2.98 5.16
C ASN A 115 -10.06 -1.62 4.50
N ILE A 116 -8.84 -1.45 4.01
CA ILE A 116 -8.29 -0.17 3.56
C ILE A 116 -8.17 -0.19 2.03
N VAL A 117 -8.47 0.92 1.38
CA VAL A 117 -8.26 1.10 -0.06
C VAL A 117 -6.96 1.87 -0.24
N ALA A 118 -6.01 1.30 -0.95
CA ALA A 118 -4.80 2.00 -1.38
C ALA A 118 -5.13 2.94 -2.56
N HIS A 119 -4.31 3.97 -2.77
CA HIS A 119 -4.46 4.90 -3.91
C HIS A 119 -4.33 4.20 -5.28
N ASP A 120 -3.72 3.00 -5.32
CA ASP A 120 -3.66 2.15 -6.52
C ASP A 120 -4.97 1.37 -6.77
N GLY A 121 -5.97 1.51 -5.90
CA GLY A 121 -7.27 0.85 -5.95
C GLY A 121 -7.35 -0.51 -5.27
N HIS A 122 -6.24 -1.08 -4.80
CA HIS A 122 -6.26 -2.39 -4.13
C HIS A 122 -6.81 -2.30 -2.70
N ARG A 123 -7.52 -3.36 -2.29
CA ARG A 123 -8.02 -3.50 -0.93
C ARG A 123 -7.06 -4.30 -0.06
N ILE A 124 -6.70 -3.73 1.08
CA ILE A 124 -5.83 -4.33 2.09
C ILE A 124 -6.69 -4.67 3.29
N LYS A 125 -6.80 -5.95 3.60
CA LYS A 125 -7.50 -6.44 4.78
C LYS A 125 -6.50 -6.91 5.82
N GLY A 126 -6.81 -6.67 7.08
CA GLY A 126 -6.01 -7.21 8.16
C GLY A 126 -6.70 -7.13 9.50
N ASN A 127 -6.03 -7.69 10.49
CA ASN A 127 -6.49 -7.72 11.87
C ASN A 127 -5.30 -7.69 12.81
N SER A 128 -5.54 -7.16 14.01
CA SER A 128 -4.58 -7.11 15.10
C SER A 128 -5.34 -7.12 16.44
N HIS A 129 -4.61 -7.08 17.53
CA HIS A 129 -5.17 -6.87 18.86
C HIS A 129 -4.19 -6.12 19.74
N PHE A 130 -4.69 -5.53 20.82
CA PHE A 130 -3.92 -4.97 21.93
C PHE A 130 -4.73 -5.13 23.22
N SER A 131 -4.12 -4.89 24.37
CA SER A 131 -4.81 -4.94 25.65
C SER A 131 -4.52 -3.68 26.47
N VAL A 132 -5.50 -3.21 27.23
CA VAL A 132 -5.34 -2.15 28.22
C VAL A 132 -5.23 -2.80 29.60
N LYS A 133 -4.23 -2.38 30.39
CA LYS A 133 -4.03 -2.83 31.77
C LYS A 133 -4.84 -2.01 32.76
#